data_AF-A0A2N6QFK2-F1
#
_entry.id   AF-A0A2N6QFK2-F1
#
_cell.length_a   1.000
_cell.length_b   1.000
_cell.length_c   1.000
_cell.angle_alpha   90.00
_cell.angle_beta   90.00
_cell.angle_gamma   90.00
#
_symmetry.space_group_name_H-M   'P 1'
#
loop_
_entity.id
_entity.type
_entity.pdbx_description
1 polymer ?
#
loop_
_entity_poly.entity_id
_entity_poly.type
_entity_poly.pdbx_seq_one_letter_code
_entity_poly.pdbx_strand_id
1 'polypeptide(L)'
;MFIFLLFLVIVFGFYYLLNINSLFLADGTWKVPTILYLIVFGIMFWIYYKTPTLEYDSIENIVSISCTGFVVYVWLASRAFWLKPKRYKLHQLIHKESQTEEDEEEIENIILSHGIGKVKGLTCLLMAAICLFIGVKRTLPDVTDQLIGLIVVAIFLCFFAVIIYLIIDLVLFAKRKVFVFYTLRPLVVFISLIVLLFIL
;
A
#
# COMPACT_ATOMS: atom_id res chain seq x y z
N MET A 1 -11.95 -21.10 12.35
CA MET A 1 -12.65 -19.81 12.64
C MET A 1 -11.78 -18.72 13.31
N PHE A 2 -11.29 -18.86 14.56
CA PHE A 2 -10.57 -17.76 15.24
C PHE A 2 -9.31 -17.24 14.52
N ILE A 3 -8.53 -18.14 13.91
CA ILE A 3 -7.26 -17.79 13.24
C ILE A 3 -7.46 -16.92 11.99
N PHE A 4 -8.53 -17.12 11.22
CA PHE A 4 -8.80 -16.27 10.06
C PHE A 4 -9.21 -14.85 10.49
N LEU A 5 -10.03 -14.72 11.54
CA LEU A 5 -10.46 -13.41 12.07
C LEU A 5 -9.27 -12.62 12.59
N LEU A 6 -8.37 -13.29 13.31
CA LEU A 6 -7.12 -12.71 13.78
C LEU A 6 -6.26 -12.23 12.60
N PHE A 7 -6.12 -13.04 11.54
CA PHE A 7 -5.39 -12.64 10.34
C PHE A 7 -6.00 -11.41 9.66
N LEU A 8 -7.32 -11.37 9.52
CA LEU A 8 -8.05 -10.23 8.97
C LEU A 8 -7.80 -8.95 9.78
N VAL A 9 -7.94 -9.03 11.12
CA VAL A 9 -7.68 -7.90 12.02
C VAL A 9 -6.24 -7.43 11.92
N ILE A 10 -5.27 -8.33 11.75
CA ILE A 10 -3.87 -7.95 11.57
C ILE A 10 -3.67 -7.26 10.23
N VAL A 11 -4.16 -7.85 9.14
CA VAL A 11 -3.98 -7.31 7.78
C VAL A 11 -4.63 -5.95 7.63
N PHE A 12 -5.81 -5.68 8.18
CA PHE A 12 -6.43 -4.35 8.10
C PHE A 12 -6.03 -3.42 9.25
N GLY A 13 -5.82 -3.95 10.45
CA GLY A 13 -5.38 -3.18 11.63
C GLY A 13 -3.96 -2.65 11.50
N PHE A 14 -3.09 -3.34 10.76
CA PHE A 14 -1.73 -2.89 10.49
C PHE A 14 -1.70 -1.53 9.76
N TYR A 15 -2.71 -1.19 8.96
CA TYR A 15 -2.83 0.13 8.36
C TYR A 15 -2.91 1.26 9.41
N TYR A 16 -3.68 1.05 10.48
CA TYR A 16 -3.79 2.02 11.58
C TYR A 16 -2.48 2.10 12.36
N LEU A 17 -1.87 0.95 12.64
CA LEU A 17 -0.57 0.86 13.30
C LEU A 17 0.52 1.57 12.50
N LEU A 18 0.48 1.50 11.17
CA LEU A 18 1.41 2.18 10.27
C LEU A 18 1.25 3.71 10.32
N ASN A 19 0.03 4.23 10.54
CA ASN A 19 -0.18 5.67 10.75
C ASN A 19 0.31 6.13 12.13
N ILE A 20 0.03 5.38 13.18
CA ILE A 20 0.49 5.71 14.53
C ILE A 20 2.02 5.65 14.62
N ASN A 21 2.62 4.55 14.14
CA ASN A 21 4.08 4.37 14.17
C ASN A 21 4.82 5.44 13.37
N SER A 22 4.19 5.96 12.31
CA SER A 22 4.79 7.01 11.53
C SER A 22 4.91 8.36 12.24
N LEU A 23 4.04 8.62 13.22
CA LEU A 23 4.15 9.79 14.10
C LEU A 23 5.34 9.62 15.05
N PHE A 24 5.45 8.45 15.69
CA PHE A 24 6.60 8.15 16.56
C PHE A 24 7.95 8.20 15.83
N LEU A 25 8.00 7.75 14.57
CA LEU A 25 9.17 7.86 13.70
C LEU A 25 9.49 9.31 13.32
N ALA A 26 8.47 10.16 13.19
CA ALA A 26 8.63 11.60 12.97
C ALA A 26 9.28 12.28 14.18
N ASP A 27 8.85 11.87 15.37
CA ASP A 27 9.35 12.38 16.65
C ASP A 27 10.72 11.79 17.05
N GLY A 28 11.39 11.06 16.15
CA GLY A 28 12.70 10.45 16.38
C GLY A 28 12.71 9.20 17.27
N THR A 29 11.54 8.73 17.71
CA THR A 29 11.41 7.55 18.59
C THR A 29 11.26 6.25 17.80
N TRP A 30 12.38 5.67 17.38
CA TRP A 30 12.40 4.49 16.51
C TRP A 30 12.12 3.15 17.22
N LYS A 31 12.33 3.06 18.54
CA LYS A 31 12.27 1.79 19.29
C LYS A 31 10.87 1.18 19.34
N VAL A 32 9.85 1.99 19.65
CA VAL A 32 8.45 1.53 19.80
C VAL A 32 7.88 1.01 18.48
N PRO A 33 7.98 1.74 17.35
CA PRO A 33 7.56 1.24 16.04
C PRO A 33 8.20 -0.10 15.66
N THR A 34 9.50 -0.25 15.94
CA THR A 34 10.28 -1.44 15.55
C THR A 34 9.77 -2.69 16.29
N ILE A 35 9.53 -2.58 17.61
CA ILE A 35 9.02 -3.70 18.41
C ILE A 35 7.62 -4.11 17.94
N LEU A 36 6.74 -3.15 17.70
CA LEU A 36 5.38 -3.42 17.22
C LEU A 36 5.38 -4.13 15.86
N TYR A 37 6.22 -3.69 14.92
CA TYR A 37 6.36 -4.36 13.63
C TYR A 37 6.89 -5.79 13.79
N LEU A 38 7.86 -6.02 14.67
CA LEU A 38 8.38 -7.36 14.93
C LEU A 38 7.32 -8.30 15.51
N ILE A 39 6.47 -7.79 16.42
CA ILE A 39 5.33 -8.55 16.95
C ILE A 39 4.36 -8.92 15.83
N VAL A 40 3.95 -7.95 15.01
CA VAL A 40 3.01 -8.20 13.90
C VAL A 40 3.57 -9.25 12.93
N PHE A 41 4.82 -9.09 12.49
CA PHE A 41 5.45 -10.05 11.59
C PHE A 41 5.62 -11.44 12.21
N GLY A 42 5.97 -11.49 13.50
CA GLY A 42 6.04 -12.75 14.24
C GLY A 42 4.69 -13.48 14.28
N ILE A 43 3.60 -12.75 14.52
CA ILE A 43 2.25 -13.32 14.50
C ILE A 43 1.86 -13.78 13.09
N MET A 44 2.16 -13.01 12.04
CA MET A 44 1.89 -13.44 10.66
C MET A 44 2.64 -14.73 10.30
N PHE A 45 3.90 -14.85 10.73
CA PHE A 45 4.70 -16.05 10.52
C PHE A 45 4.13 -17.25 11.28
N TRP A 46 3.68 -17.04 12.52
CA TRP A 46 2.98 -18.07 13.29
C TRP A 46 1.69 -18.54 12.60
N ILE A 47 0.88 -17.61 12.08
CA ILE A 47 -0.33 -17.93 11.31
C ILE A 47 0.01 -18.77 10.09
N TYR A 48 1.05 -18.39 9.33
CA TYR A 48 1.51 -19.13 8.16
C TYR A 48 1.85 -20.60 8.48
N TYR A 49 2.49 -20.88 9.62
CA TYR A 49 2.78 -22.26 10.05
C TYR A 49 1.55 -23.03 10.51
N LYS A 50 0.53 -22.34 11.03
CA LYS A 50 -0.72 -22.97 11.45
C LYS A 50 -1.68 -23.24 10.30
N THR A 51 -1.56 -22.51 9.18
CA THR A 51 -2.46 -22.63 8.01
C THR A 51 -2.69 -24.07 7.52
N PRO A 52 -1.67 -24.96 7.41
CA PRO A 52 -1.87 -26.33 6.92
C PRO A 52 -2.75 -27.20 7.81
N THR A 53 -2.92 -26.83 9.07
CA THR A 53 -3.71 -27.59 10.05
C THR A 53 -5.17 -27.12 10.12
N LEU A 54 -5.55 -26.14 9.29
CA LEU A 54 -6.87 -25.55 9.28
C LEU A 54 -7.81 -26.27 8.32
N GLU A 55 -9.11 -26.10 8.57
CA GLU A 55 -10.18 -26.47 7.66
C GLU A 55 -10.07 -25.71 6.32
N TYR A 56 -10.56 -26.33 5.26
CA TYR A 56 -10.52 -25.79 3.89
C TYR A 56 -11.01 -24.34 3.79
N ASP A 57 -12.22 -24.06 4.31
CA ASP A 57 -12.82 -22.72 4.30
C ASP A 57 -11.94 -21.66 4.99
N SER A 58 -11.22 -22.07 6.05
CA SER A 58 -10.31 -21.16 6.75
C SER A 58 -9.06 -20.87 5.92
N ILE A 59 -8.58 -21.83 5.12
CA ILE A 59 -7.45 -21.64 4.20
C ILE A 59 -7.85 -20.73 3.05
N GLU A 60 -9.00 -20.99 2.42
CA GLU A 60 -9.56 -20.17 1.35
C GLU A 60 -9.67 -18.70 1.77
N ASN A 61 -10.24 -18.44 2.95
CA ASN A 61 -10.34 -17.10 3.52
C ASN A 61 -8.97 -16.45 3.74
N ILE A 62 -7.98 -17.18 4.27
CA ILE A 62 -6.62 -16.66 4.47
C ILE A 62 -5.97 -16.29 3.13
N VAL A 63 -6.15 -17.11 2.10
CA VAL A 63 -5.62 -16.85 0.75
C VAL A 63 -6.28 -15.61 0.14
N SER A 64 -7.61 -15.52 0.22
CA SER A 64 -8.37 -14.36 -0.28
C SER A 64 -7.98 -13.05 0.42
N ILE A 65 -7.88 -13.06 1.76
CA ILE A 65 -7.40 -11.91 2.55
C ILE A 65 -5.96 -11.56 2.17
N SER A 66 -5.11 -12.56 1.93
CA SER A 66 -3.71 -12.34 1.56
C SER A 66 -3.58 -11.70 0.18
N CYS A 67 -4.29 -12.18 -0.83
CA CYS A 67 -4.32 -11.59 -2.18
C CYS A 67 -4.87 -10.16 -2.14
N THR A 68 -5.96 -9.93 -1.39
CA THR A 68 -6.53 -8.60 -1.19
C THR A 68 -5.53 -7.67 -0.47
N GLY A 69 -4.90 -8.17 0.60
CA GLY A 69 -3.88 -7.46 1.37
C GLY A 69 -2.70 -7.04 0.48
N PHE A 70 -2.20 -7.93 -0.37
CA PHE A 70 -1.14 -7.61 -1.33
C PHE A 70 -1.53 -6.40 -2.21
N VAL A 71 -2.71 -6.43 -2.83
CA VAL A 71 -3.18 -5.34 -3.72
C VAL A 71 -3.32 -4.02 -2.96
N VAL A 72 -3.95 -4.07 -1.77
CA VAL A 72 -4.15 -2.88 -0.92
C VAL A 72 -2.81 -2.30 -0.47
N TYR A 73 -1.87 -3.13 -0.04
CA TYR A 73 -0.57 -2.66 0.44
C TYR A 73 0.32 -2.13 -0.68
N VAL A 74 0.25 -2.69 -1.89
CA VAL A 74 0.93 -2.10 -3.05
C VAL A 74 0.31 -0.74 -3.43
N TRP A 75 -1.02 -0.62 -3.39
CA TRP A 75 -1.67 0.68 -3.58
C TRP A 75 -1.22 1.72 -2.55
N LEU A 76 -1.19 1.35 -1.26
CA LEU A 76 -0.75 2.23 -0.19
C LEU A 76 0.73 2.62 -0.33
N ALA A 77 1.60 1.65 -0.68
CA ALA A 77 3.01 1.91 -0.97
C ALA A 77 3.17 2.90 -2.12
N SER A 78 2.41 2.71 -3.22
CA SER A 78 2.44 3.63 -4.36
C SER A 78 2.08 5.06 -3.94
N ARG A 79 1.07 5.24 -3.07
CA ARG A 79 0.68 6.56 -2.57
C ARG A 79 1.76 7.16 -1.68
N ALA A 80 2.43 6.36 -0.86
CA ALA A 80 3.46 6.81 0.06
C ALA A 80 4.74 7.27 -0.67
N PHE A 81 5.15 6.57 -1.74
CA PHE A 81 6.28 6.97 -2.59
C PHE A 81 5.96 8.13 -3.54
N TRP A 82 4.68 8.35 -3.85
CA TRP A 82 4.28 9.37 -4.82
C TRP A 82 4.33 10.80 -4.26
N LEU A 83 5.52 11.38 -4.30
CA LEU A 83 5.85 12.67 -3.65
C LEU A 83 5.88 13.87 -4.62
N LYS A 84 5.66 13.65 -5.92
CA LYS A 84 5.66 14.71 -6.96
C LYS A 84 4.78 15.93 -6.64
N PRO A 85 3.49 15.79 -6.23
CA PRO A 85 2.67 16.95 -5.91
C PRO A 85 3.20 17.74 -4.70
N LYS A 86 3.85 17.06 -3.74
CA LYS A 86 4.48 17.70 -2.58
C LYS A 86 5.74 18.47 -2.95
N ARG A 87 6.56 17.94 -3.87
CA ARG A 87 7.77 18.63 -4.36
C ARG A 87 7.46 19.89 -5.16
N TYR A 88 6.39 19.87 -5.95
CA TYR A 88 5.93 21.06 -6.68
C TYR A 88 5.48 22.16 -5.72
N LYS A 89 4.68 21.80 -4.69
CA LYS A 89 4.27 22.74 -3.64
C LYS A 89 5.45 23.30 -2.84
N LEU A 90 6.41 22.44 -2.48
CA LEU A 90 7.66 22.85 -1.82
C LEU A 90 8.45 23.86 -2.66
N HIS A 91 8.60 23.61 -3.97
CA HIS A 91 9.29 24.52 -4.86
C HIS A 91 8.59 25.89 -4.95
N GLN A 92 7.25 25.91 -4.95
CA GLN A 92 6.48 27.16 -4.95
C GLN A 92 6.67 27.96 -3.64
N LEU A 93 6.73 27.28 -2.49
CA LEU A 93 6.92 27.92 -1.18
C LEU A 93 8.36 28.44 -0.99
N ILE A 94 9.37 27.69 -1.45
CA ILE A 94 10.79 28.08 -1.34
C ILE A 94 11.13 29.30 -2.23
N HIS A 95 10.47 29.45 -3.38
CA HIS A 95 10.73 30.53 -4.34
C HIS A 95 9.74 31.70 -4.24
N LYS A 96 8.96 31.76 -3.16
CA LYS A 96 8.05 32.87 -2.88
C LYS A 96 8.88 34.08 -2.42
N GLU A 97 8.67 35.26 -3.01
CA GLU A 97 9.46 36.48 -2.73
C GLU A 97 9.39 36.95 -1.27
N SER A 98 8.32 36.61 -0.56
CA SER A 98 8.16 36.85 0.87
C SER A 98 7.66 35.58 1.56
N GLN A 99 8.50 34.98 2.39
CA GLN A 99 8.14 33.84 3.23
C GLN A 99 7.57 34.34 4.56
N THR A 100 6.42 33.82 4.95
CA THR A 100 5.85 33.98 6.30
C THR A 100 6.25 32.80 7.20
N GLU A 101 6.19 32.94 8.52
CA GLU A 101 6.41 31.82 9.47
C GLU A 101 5.52 30.61 9.12
N GLU A 102 4.29 30.83 8.65
CA GLU A 102 3.39 29.77 8.16
C GLU A 102 3.94 29.03 6.91
N ASP A 103 4.68 29.70 6.03
CA ASP A 103 5.31 29.06 4.86
C ASP A 103 6.51 28.21 5.31
N GLU A 104 7.26 28.63 6.33
CA GLU A 104 8.39 27.88 6.90
C GLU A 104 7.91 26.61 7.63
N GLU A 105 6.86 26.70 8.46
CA GLU A 105 6.22 25.52 9.07
C GLU A 105 5.66 24.57 8.00
N GLU A 106 5.06 25.09 6.93
CA GLU A 106 4.55 24.25 5.84
C GLU A 106 5.68 23.54 5.07
N ILE A 107 6.82 24.21 4.88
CA ILE A 107 8.05 23.63 4.30
C ILE A 107 8.57 22.48 5.18
N GLU A 108 8.71 22.70 6.49
CA GLU A 108 9.19 21.69 7.43
C GLU A 108 8.25 20.48 7.46
N ASN A 109 6.94 20.72 7.53
CA ASN A 109 5.91 19.67 7.45
C ASN A 109 6.00 18.86 6.15
N ILE A 110 6.24 19.51 5.01
CA ILE A 110 6.40 18.81 3.73
C ILE A 110 7.66 17.92 3.75
N ILE A 111 8.78 18.41 4.28
CA ILE A 111 10.05 17.66 4.37
C ILE A 111 9.90 16.46 5.33
N LEU A 112 9.35 16.68 6.52
CA LEU A 112 9.09 15.63 7.51
C LEU A 112 8.16 14.56 6.94
N SER A 113 7.07 14.98 6.28
CA SER A 113 6.13 14.07 5.62
C SER A 113 6.74 13.30 4.44
N HIS A 114 7.84 13.80 3.86
CA HIS A 114 8.58 13.13 2.79
C HIS A 114 9.42 11.97 3.36
N GLY A 115 10.14 12.21 4.47
CA GLY A 115 10.90 11.18 5.18
C GLY A 115 9.98 10.07 5.69
N ILE A 116 8.89 10.45 6.35
CA ILE A 116 7.85 9.53 6.82
C ILE A 116 7.22 8.73 5.67
N GLY A 117 6.94 9.39 4.54
CA GLY A 117 6.37 8.76 3.36
C GLY A 117 7.23 7.60 2.81
N LYS A 118 8.56 7.74 2.81
CA LYS A 118 9.47 6.67 2.37
C LYS A 118 9.41 5.45 3.28
N VAL A 119 9.45 5.66 4.59
CA VAL A 119 9.39 4.56 5.58
C VAL A 119 8.03 3.86 5.50
N LYS A 120 6.92 4.61 5.43
CA LYS A 120 5.59 4.05 5.19
C LYS A 120 5.51 3.23 3.89
N GLY A 121 6.11 3.73 2.81
CA GLY A 121 6.12 3.03 1.54
C GLY A 121 6.86 1.69 1.63
N LEU A 122 8.03 1.67 2.27
CA LEU A 122 8.83 0.47 2.48
C LEU A 122 8.12 -0.57 3.36
N THR A 123 7.50 -0.13 4.47
CA THR A 123 6.77 -1.04 5.36
C THR A 123 5.52 -1.60 4.70
N CYS A 124 4.80 -0.80 3.89
CA CYS A 124 3.71 -1.30 3.05
C CYS A 124 4.19 -2.33 2.02
N LEU A 125 5.33 -2.10 1.34
CA LEU A 125 5.89 -3.09 0.41
C LEU A 125 6.28 -4.40 1.10
N LEU A 126 6.86 -4.33 2.30
CA LEU A 126 7.21 -5.52 3.07
C LEU A 126 5.95 -6.31 3.45
N MET A 127 4.91 -5.62 3.91
CA MET A 127 3.62 -6.23 4.21
C MET A 127 2.97 -6.85 2.95
N ALA A 128 3.02 -6.15 1.81
CA ALA A 128 2.56 -6.68 0.54
C ALA A 128 3.30 -7.98 0.17
N ALA A 129 4.63 -8.00 0.32
CA ALA A 129 5.44 -9.19 0.03
C ALA A 129 5.08 -10.38 0.92
N ILE A 130 4.82 -10.14 2.22
CA ILE A 130 4.38 -11.18 3.16
C ILE A 130 3.00 -11.71 2.78
N CYS A 131 2.06 -10.83 2.48
CA CYS A 131 0.73 -11.19 2.00
C CYS A 131 0.82 -12.02 0.70
N LEU A 132 1.62 -11.59 -0.27
CA LEU A 132 1.84 -12.33 -1.52
C LEU A 132 2.41 -13.73 -1.24
N PHE A 133 3.43 -13.82 -0.38
CA PHE A 133 4.06 -15.08 -0.02
C PHE A 133 3.07 -16.05 0.63
N ILE A 134 2.28 -15.59 1.61
CA ILE A 134 1.27 -16.41 2.29
C ILE A 134 0.19 -16.84 1.30
N GLY A 135 -0.32 -15.92 0.48
CA GLY A 135 -1.35 -16.22 -0.53
C GLY A 135 -0.86 -17.33 -1.48
N VAL A 136 0.20 -17.08 -2.22
CA VAL A 136 0.72 -17.99 -3.25
C VAL A 136 1.11 -19.36 -2.69
N LYS A 137 1.73 -19.42 -1.49
CA LYS A 137 2.16 -20.70 -0.90
C LYS A 137 1.03 -21.51 -0.29
N ARG A 138 -0.15 -20.91 -0.07
CA ARG A 138 -1.29 -21.57 0.57
C ARG A 138 -2.51 -21.69 -0.35
N THR A 139 -2.46 -21.13 -1.55
CA THR A 139 -3.50 -21.31 -2.56
C THR A 139 -3.69 -22.80 -2.90
N LEU A 140 -4.94 -23.26 -2.86
CA LEU A 140 -5.36 -24.58 -3.35
C LEU A 140 -5.85 -24.46 -4.80
N PRO A 141 -5.74 -25.51 -5.63
CA PRO A 141 -6.12 -25.47 -7.04
C PRO A 141 -7.54 -24.94 -7.29
N ASP A 142 -8.52 -25.40 -6.50
CA ASP A 142 -9.92 -24.99 -6.66
C ASP A 142 -10.16 -23.51 -6.29
N VAL A 143 -9.33 -22.99 -5.38
CA VAL A 143 -9.37 -21.58 -4.94
C VAL A 143 -8.70 -20.69 -6.00
N THR A 144 -7.69 -21.19 -6.70
CA THR A 144 -7.00 -20.50 -7.81
C THR A 144 -7.97 -20.05 -8.89
N ASP A 145 -8.85 -20.93 -9.38
CA ASP A 145 -9.75 -20.61 -10.50
C ASP A 145 -10.73 -19.48 -10.15
N GLN A 146 -11.26 -19.48 -8.93
CA GLN A 146 -12.14 -18.42 -8.45
C GLN A 146 -11.39 -17.08 -8.31
N LEU A 147 -10.16 -17.11 -7.79
CA LEU A 147 -9.30 -15.93 -7.66
C LEU A 147 -8.90 -15.36 -9.02
N ILE A 148 -8.58 -16.20 -10.00
CA ILE A 148 -8.27 -15.77 -11.36
C ILE A 148 -9.46 -14.99 -11.94
N GLY A 149 -10.69 -15.51 -11.81
CA GLY A 149 -11.89 -14.82 -12.25
C GLY A 149 -12.04 -13.43 -11.62
N LEU A 150 -11.84 -13.33 -10.31
CA LEU A 150 -11.88 -12.06 -9.58
C LEU A 150 -10.79 -11.09 -10.03
N ILE A 151 -9.56 -11.58 -10.22
CA ILE A 151 -8.41 -10.79 -10.66
C ILE A 151 -8.67 -10.23 -12.07
N VAL A 152 -9.21 -11.03 -12.99
CA VAL A 152 -9.53 -10.58 -14.35
C VAL A 152 -10.56 -9.45 -14.33
N VAL A 153 -11.62 -9.57 -13.52
CA VAL A 153 -12.61 -8.49 -13.34
C VAL A 153 -11.95 -7.23 -12.75
N ALA A 154 -11.08 -7.39 -11.75
CA ALA A 154 -10.36 -6.28 -11.14
C ALA A 154 -9.40 -5.58 -12.11
N ILE A 155 -8.73 -6.33 -13.00
CA ILE A 155 -7.87 -5.79 -14.07
C ILE A 155 -8.72 -4.94 -15.03
N PHE A 156 -9.89 -5.43 -15.43
CA PHE A 156 -10.80 -4.70 -16.30
C PHE A 156 -11.26 -3.38 -15.68
N LEU A 157 -11.66 -3.40 -14.40
CA LEU A 157 -12.02 -2.17 -13.66
C LEU A 157 -10.83 -1.21 -13.51
N CYS A 158 -9.64 -1.73 -13.20
CA CYS A 158 -8.43 -0.92 -13.10
C CYS A 158 -8.05 -0.28 -14.44
N PHE A 159 -8.30 -0.95 -15.56
CA PHE A 159 -8.06 -0.38 -16.89
C PHE A 159 -8.87 0.90 -17.13
N PHE A 160 -10.17 0.90 -16.79
CA PHE A 160 -10.97 2.13 -16.85
C PHE A 160 -10.45 3.21 -15.91
N ALA A 161 -10.05 2.84 -14.70
CA ALA A 161 -9.45 3.79 -13.77
C ALA A 161 -8.18 4.43 -14.35
N VAL A 162 -7.30 3.64 -14.98
CA VAL A 162 -6.11 4.18 -15.68
C VAL A 162 -6.50 5.20 -16.74
N ILE A 163 -7.51 4.91 -17.58
CA ILE A 163 -7.98 5.85 -18.61
C ILE A 163 -8.51 7.15 -17.99
N ILE A 164 -9.37 7.05 -16.97
CA ILE A 164 -9.94 8.24 -16.31
C ILE A 164 -8.83 9.12 -15.72
N TYR A 165 -7.87 8.52 -15.01
CA TYR A 165 -6.76 9.26 -14.43
C TYR A 165 -5.81 9.85 -15.48
N LEU A 166 -5.65 9.17 -16.62
CA LEU A 166 -4.88 9.67 -17.77
C LEU A 166 -5.54 10.92 -18.37
N ILE A 167 -6.86 10.93 -18.51
CA ILE A 167 -7.61 12.12 -18.94
C ILE A 167 -7.39 13.28 -17.96
N ILE A 168 -7.46 13.02 -16.64
CA ILE A 168 -7.21 14.05 -15.62
C ILE A 168 -5.79 14.63 -15.76
N ASP A 169 -4.78 13.79 -15.94
CA ASP A 169 -3.40 14.24 -16.16
C ASP A 169 -3.26 15.08 -17.43
N LEU A 170 -3.90 14.70 -18.53
CA LEU A 170 -3.90 15.47 -19.78
C LEU A 170 -4.57 16.84 -19.61
N VAL A 171 -5.71 16.90 -18.91
CA VAL A 171 -6.40 18.17 -18.63
C VAL A 171 -5.55 19.09 -17.76
N LEU A 172 -4.89 18.55 -16.73
CA LEU A 172 -3.99 19.31 -15.87
C LEU A 172 -2.75 19.78 -16.63
N PHE A 173 -2.21 18.95 -17.52
CA PHE A 173 -1.11 19.34 -18.38
C PHE A 173 -1.50 20.48 -19.32
N ALA A 174 -2.67 20.42 -19.95
CA ALA A 174 -3.17 21.50 -20.81
C ALA A 174 -3.34 22.83 -20.06
N LYS A 175 -3.84 22.78 -18.81
CA LYS A 175 -4.09 23.99 -18.01
C LYS A 175 -2.85 24.58 -17.33
N ARG A 176 -1.94 23.72 -16.84
CA ARG A 176 -0.84 24.14 -15.95
C ARG A 176 0.55 23.85 -16.52
N LYS A 177 0.65 23.21 -17.69
CA LYS A 177 1.90 22.71 -18.31
C LYS A 177 2.75 21.82 -17.40
N VAL A 178 2.14 21.24 -16.36
CA VAL A 178 2.79 20.34 -15.40
C VAL A 178 2.12 18.98 -15.47
N PHE A 179 2.91 17.94 -15.70
CA PHE A 179 2.46 16.56 -15.56
C PHE A 179 2.56 16.13 -14.09
N VAL A 180 1.41 15.97 -13.44
CA VAL A 180 1.32 15.50 -12.05
C VAL A 180 1.38 13.98 -11.96
N PHE A 181 1.10 13.27 -13.08
CA PHE A 181 1.21 11.82 -13.23
C PHE A 181 0.34 11.06 -12.20
N TYR A 182 -0.88 11.54 -11.94
CA TYR A 182 -1.86 10.83 -11.10
C TYR A 182 -2.18 9.42 -11.62
N THR A 183 -2.05 9.19 -12.93
CA THR A 183 -2.20 7.90 -13.61
C THR A 183 -1.29 6.81 -13.06
N LEU A 184 -0.15 7.17 -12.45
CA LEU A 184 0.79 6.17 -11.97
C LEU A 184 0.22 5.33 -10.83
N ARG A 185 -0.74 5.86 -10.05
CA ARG A 185 -1.39 5.11 -8.96
C ARG A 185 -2.20 3.91 -9.46
N PRO A 186 -3.23 4.08 -10.31
CA PRO A 186 -3.97 2.93 -10.84
C PRO A 186 -3.09 2.03 -11.71
N LEU A 187 -2.06 2.59 -12.35
CA LEU A 187 -1.13 1.81 -13.18
C LEU A 187 -0.27 0.85 -12.34
N VAL A 188 0.21 1.26 -11.16
CA VAL A 188 0.95 0.36 -10.25
C VAL A 188 0.07 -0.79 -9.75
N VAL A 189 -1.19 -0.51 -9.41
CA VAL A 189 -2.13 -1.57 -9.02
C VAL A 189 -2.44 -2.49 -10.19
N PHE A 190 -2.66 -1.94 -11.39
CA PHE A 190 -2.87 -2.71 -12.61
C PHE A 190 -1.72 -3.68 -12.88
N ILE A 191 -0.46 -3.22 -12.81
CA ILE A 191 0.72 -4.07 -12.96
C ILE A 191 0.76 -5.14 -11.87
N SER A 192 0.41 -4.78 -10.63
CA SER A 192 0.45 -5.72 -9.50
C SER A 192 -0.59 -6.83 -9.63
N LEU A 193 -1.78 -6.52 -10.16
CA LEU A 193 -2.80 -7.51 -10.49
C LEU A 193 -2.34 -8.45 -11.61
N ILE A 194 -1.66 -7.93 -12.64
CA ILE A 194 -1.05 -8.76 -13.69
C ILE A 194 0.01 -9.69 -13.10
N VAL A 195 0.90 -9.16 -12.25
CA VAL A 195 1.92 -9.97 -11.56
C VAL A 195 1.26 -11.07 -10.72
N LEU A 196 0.20 -10.75 -9.99
CA LEU A 196 -0.54 -11.74 -9.20
C LEU A 196 -1.15 -12.84 -10.08
N LEU A 197 -1.72 -12.46 -11.24
CA LEU A 197 -2.29 -13.40 -12.21
C LEU A 197 -1.25 -14.37 -12.79
N PHE A 198 -0.01 -13.91 -13.01
CA PHE A 198 1.07 -14.75 -13.52
C PHE A 198 1.67 -15.70 -12.47
N ILE A 199 1.52 -15.37 -11.18
CA ILE A 199 2.11 -16.14 -10.08
C ILE A 199 1.14 -17.19 -9.52
N LEU A 200 -0.18 -16.90 -9.53
CA LEU A 200 -1.22 -17.88 -9.20
C LEU A 200 -1.30 -18.99 -10.26
#